data_AF-A0A0W8D9S0-F1
#
_entry.id   AF-A0A0W8D9S0-F1
#
_cell.length_a   1.000
_cell.length_b   1.000
_cell.length_c   1.000
_cell.angle_alpha   90.00
_cell.angle_beta   90.00
_cell.angle_gamma   90.00
#
_symmetry.space_group_name_H-M   'P 1'
#
loop_
_entity.id
_entity.type
_entity.pdbx_description
1 polymer ?
#
loop_
_entity_poly.entity_id
_entity_poly.type
_entity_poly.pdbx_seq_one_letter_code
_entity_poly.pdbx_strand_id
1 'polypeptide(L)'
;MGVQPDGVKCTYNYKILGYINIDDLVGITKMGFQNYQQFCQSGGIEFKARNTGRGFEVEQCIDFWKNPGDQNANANRAAQMVTMYNQLISSGKSPNMSPLPSVESMSASNPKCYLNSPVCARAQFGCKRSLFSQICSVCSGPDAGCEKAPAGYSFPNLTLPPGN
;
A
#
# COMPACT_ATOMS: atom_id res chain seq x y z
N MET A 1 18.77 -4.77 -17.65
CA MET A 1 17.43 -4.26 -17.29
C MET A 1 16.61 -4.30 -18.56
N GLY A 2 15.51 -5.03 -18.75
CA GLY A 2 14.65 -5.92 -17.98
C GLY A 2 13.39 -5.98 -18.85
N VAL A 3 13.06 -7.12 -19.45
CA VAL A 3 11.97 -7.24 -20.44
C VAL A 3 10.65 -6.81 -19.79
N GLN A 4 9.84 -5.99 -20.47
CA GLN A 4 8.54 -5.57 -19.93
C GLN A 4 7.63 -6.81 -19.71
N PRO A 5 6.80 -6.80 -18.65
CA PRO A 5 5.81 -7.86 -18.44
C PRO A 5 4.92 -8.06 -19.67
N ASP A 6 4.90 -9.28 -20.23
CA ASP A 6 4.10 -9.63 -21.40
C ASP A 6 2.80 -10.38 -21.04
N GLY A 7 2.60 -10.68 -19.76
CA GLY A 7 1.44 -11.41 -19.25
C GLY A 7 1.40 -12.90 -19.63
N VAL A 8 2.42 -13.40 -20.33
CA VAL A 8 2.55 -14.80 -20.78
C VAL A 8 3.63 -15.51 -19.97
N LYS A 9 4.75 -14.83 -19.72
CA LYS A 9 5.71 -15.19 -18.68
C LYS A 9 5.44 -14.27 -17.50
N CYS A 10 5.38 -14.80 -16.28
CA CYS A 10 5.30 -13.98 -15.07
C CYS A 10 6.61 -13.22 -14.86
N THR A 11 6.89 -12.24 -15.72
CA THR A 11 8.00 -11.31 -15.62
C THR A 11 7.54 -10.12 -14.80
N TYR A 12 8.28 -9.80 -13.74
CA TYR A 12 8.06 -8.60 -12.94
C TYR A 12 9.21 -7.63 -13.20
N ASN A 13 8.89 -6.35 -13.21
CA ASN A 13 9.89 -5.28 -13.22
C ASN A 13 9.60 -4.36 -12.04
N TYR A 14 10.65 -3.94 -11.34
CA TYR A 14 10.53 -2.99 -10.23
C TYR A 14 11.64 -1.96 -10.33
N LYS A 15 11.34 -0.75 -9.87
CA LYS A 15 12.31 0.34 -9.72
C LYS A 15 12.29 0.77 -8.26
N ILE A 16 13.45 0.77 -7.62
CA ILE A 16 13.60 1.35 -6.28
C ILE A 16 13.40 2.86 -6.43
N LEU A 17 12.41 3.42 -5.73
CA LEU A 17 12.11 4.85 -5.79
C LEU A 17 12.93 5.63 -4.76
N GLY A 18 13.26 5.03 -3.62
CA GLY A 18 13.98 5.69 -2.53
C GLY A 18 13.98 4.86 -1.26
N TYR A 19 14.27 5.51 -0.13
CA TYR A 19 14.32 4.90 1.19
C TYR A 19 13.87 5.89 2.27
N ILE A 20 13.54 5.37 3.44
CA ILE A 20 13.37 6.14 4.67
C ILE A 20 14.14 5.43 5.78
N ASN A 21 14.61 6.20 6.77
CA ASN A 21 15.11 5.59 8.00
C ASN A 21 13.91 5.20 8.87
N ILE A 22 13.84 3.93 9.25
CA ILE A 22 12.73 3.43 10.08
C ILE A 22 12.75 4.05 11.48
N ASP A 23 13.93 4.32 12.05
CA ASP A 23 14.06 4.90 13.40
C ASP A 23 13.47 6.31 13.47
N ASP A 24 13.56 7.06 12.36
CA ASP A 24 12.91 8.36 12.21
C ASP A 24 11.39 8.24 12.06
N LEU A 25 10.93 7.25 11.29
CA LEU A 25 9.52 6.99 11.06
C LEU A 25 8.80 6.59 12.35
N VAL A 26 9.36 5.62 13.07
CA VAL A 26 8.76 5.09 14.30
C VAL A 26 8.96 6.02 15.49
N GLY A 27 9.82 7.03 15.35
CA GLY A 27 10.01 8.11 16.32
C GLY A 27 11.12 7.89 17.34
N ILE A 28 11.95 6.85 17.19
CA ILE A 28 13.12 6.60 18.05
C ILE A 28 14.05 7.81 18.08
N THR A 29 14.29 8.46 16.93
CA THR A 29 15.14 9.65 16.87
C THR A 29 14.53 10.87 17.57
N LYS A 30 13.20 10.99 17.53
CA LYS A 30 12.47 12.03 18.27
C LYS A 30 12.50 11.81 19.78
N MET A 31 12.74 10.58 20.24
CA MET A 31 12.95 10.26 21.65
C MET A 31 14.37 10.59 22.14
N GLY A 32 15.24 11.13 21.26
CA GLY A 32 16.61 11.55 21.60
C GLY A 32 17.68 10.49 21.39
N PHE A 33 17.34 9.35 20.78
CA PHE A 33 18.30 8.28 20.45
C PHE A 33 18.78 8.43 19.00
N GLN A 34 20.03 8.09 18.73
CA GLN A 34 20.59 8.14 17.38
C GLN A 34 20.02 7.06 16.46
N ASN A 35 19.70 5.89 17.04
CA ASN A 35 19.19 4.72 16.32
C ASN A 35 18.57 3.72 17.29
N TYR A 36 17.94 2.67 16.74
CA TYR A 36 17.35 1.56 17.49
C TYR A 36 18.34 0.88 18.44
N GLN A 37 19.61 0.74 18.05
CA GLN A 37 20.62 0.08 18.88
C GLN A 37 20.85 0.85 20.19
N GLN A 38 21.00 2.18 20.14
CA GLN A 38 21.17 3.01 21.33
C GLN A 38 19.91 2.98 22.21
N PHE A 39 18.73 3.03 21.59
CA PHE A 39 17.45 2.93 22.29
C PHE A 39 17.35 1.62 23.08
N CYS A 40 17.68 0.49 22.45
CA CYS A 40 17.68 -0.83 23.11
C CYS A 40 18.73 -0.96 24.20
N GLN A 41 19.95 -0.47 23.97
CA GLN A 41 21.03 -0.49 24.96
C GLN A 41 20.69 0.35 26.21
N SER A 42 19.81 1.34 26.05
CA SER A 42 19.29 2.15 27.16
C SER A 42 18.08 1.51 27.86
N GLY A 43 17.73 0.26 27.52
CA GLY A 43 16.58 -0.46 28.07
C GLY A 43 15.25 -0.18 27.36
N GLY A 44 15.27 0.53 26.23
CA GLY A 44 14.09 0.78 25.41
C GLY A 44 13.55 -0.49 24.76
N ILE A 45 12.23 -0.61 24.68
CA ILE A 45 11.53 -1.72 24.03
C ILE A 45 10.65 -1.16 22.92
N GLU A 46 11.02 -1.42 21.67
CA GLU A 46 10.26 -0.94 20.51
C GLU A 46 8.96 -1.74 20.35
N PHE A 47 9.09 -3.06 20.37
CA PHE A 47 7.97 -3.98 20.24
C PHE A 47 8.28 -5.32 20.92
N LYS A 48 7.42 -5.70 21.86
CA LYS A 48 7.47 -6.97 22.58
C LYS A 48 6.07 -7.57 22.56
N ALA A 49 5.95 -8.78 22.04
CA ALA A 49 4.70 -9.50 21.96
C ALA A 49 4.91 -10.98 22.26
N ARG A 50 3.86 -11.63 22.79
CA ARG A 50 3.82 -13.09 22.95
C ARG A 50 2.93 -13.72 21.89
N ASN A 51 3.35 -14.85 21.35
CA ASN A 51 2.53 -15.65 20.43
C ASN A 51 1.41 -16.36 21.22
N THR A 52 0.17 -16.30 20.73
CA THR A 52 -1.00 -16.90 21.38
C THR A 52 -1.51 -18.17 20.67
N GLY A 53 -0.80 -18.65 19.65
CA GLY A 53 -1.21 -19.75 18.77
C GLY A 53 -2.24 -19.34 17.70
N ARG A 54 -2.94 -18.21 17.87
CA ARG A 54 -3.89 -17.65 16.89
C ARG A 54 -3.55 -16.22 16.48
N GLY A 55 -2.34 -15.76 16.83
CA GLY A 55 -1.90 -14.38 16.66
C GLY A 55 -0.86 -14.04 17.72
N PHE A 56 -0.90 -12.79 18.20
CA PHE A 56 0.00 -12.32 19.24
C PHE A 56 -0.70 -11.31 20.15
N GLU A 57 -0.20 -11.20 21.37
CA GLU A 57 -0.59 -10.16 22.31
C GLU A 57 0.61 -9.26 22.57
N VAL A 58 0.40 -7.94 22.43
CA VAL A 58 1.46 -6.94 22.67
C VAL A 58 1.62 -6.74 24.17
N GLU A 59 2.82 -7.00 24.67
CA GLU A 59 3.18 -6.79 26.08
C GLU A 59 3.68 -5.37 26.31
N GLN A 60 4.49 -4.87 25.38
CA GLN A 60 5.06 -3.52 25.44
C GLN A 60 5.42 -3.06 24.04
N CYS A 61 5.16 -1.80 23.73
CA CYS A 61 5.62 -1.20 22.48
C CYS A 61 5.70 0.32 22.61
N ILE A 62 6.43 0.95 21.69
CA ILE A 62 6.35 2.39 21.48
C ILE A 62 5.00 2.78 20.85
N ASP A 63 4.66 4.07 20.94
CA ASP A 63 3.37 4.59 20.47
C ASP A 63 3.08 4.25 19.01
N PHE A 64 4.10 4.28 18.16
CA PHE A 64 3.96 3.95 16.74
C PHE A 64 3.34 2.56 16.52
N TRP A 65 3.63 1.57 17.37
CA TRP A 65 3.19 0.18 17.19
C TRP A 65 1.92 -0.21 17.98
N LYS A 66 1.28 0.72 18.69
CA LYS A 66 0.04 0.44 19.45
C LYS A 66 -1.10 -0.03 18.56
N ASN A 67 -1.82 -1.08 18.96
CA ASN A 67 -2.92 -1.69 18.17
C ASN A 67 -2.45 -2.15 16.77
N PRO A 68 -1.51 -3.11 16.69
CA PRO A 68 -0.97 -3.56 15.40
C PRO A 68 -1.96 -4.39 14.57
N GLY A 69 -3.01 -4.95 15.20
CA GLY A 69 -4.11 -5.62 14.51
C GLY A 69 -5.23 -4.67 14.05
N ASP A 70 -5.18 -3.38 14.43
CA ASP A 70 -6.23 -2.42 14.07
C ASP A 70 -5.98 -1.84 12.69
N GLN A 71 -7.00 -1.93 11.83
CA GLN A 71 -6.91 -1.48 10.44
C GLN A 71 -6.69 0.03 10.32
N ASN A 72 -7.32 0.83 11.18
CA ASN A 72 -7.19 2.29 11.13
C ASN A 72 -5.81 2.74 11.61
N ALA A 73 -5.28 2.11 12.66
CA ALA A 73 -3.92 2.33 13.12
C ALA A 73 -2.91 2.01 12.00
N ASN A 74 -3.08 0.91 11.29
CA ASN A 74 -2.22 0.53 10.16
C ASN A 74 -2.36 1.47 8.96
N ALA A 75 -3.57 1.94 8.64
CA ALA A 75 -3.78 2.96 7.62
C ALA A 75 -3.06 4.27 7.98
N ASN A 76 -3.12 4.68 9.25
CA ASN A 76 -2.43 5.87 9.75
C ASN A 76 -0.90 5.73 9.68
N ARG A 77 -0.35 4.55 10.00
CA ARG A 77 1.10 4.28 9.84
C ARG A 77 1.54 4.40 8.39
N ALA A 78 0.78 3.81 7.47
CA ALA A 78 1.06 3.91 6.04
C ALA A 78 0.99 5.36 5.54
N ALA A 79 0.01 6.13 6.01
CA ALA A 79 -0.09 7.56 5.69
C ALA A 79 1.12 8.34 6.20
N GLN A 80 1.54 8.12 7.46
CA GLN A 80 2.75 8.75 8.02
C GLN A 80 4.00 8.42 7.22
N MET A 81 4.17 7.17 6.80
CA MET A 81 5.28 6.72 5.94
C MET A 81 5.29 7.47 4.60
N VAL A 82 4.14 7.54 3.92
CA VAL A 82 4.01 8.25 2.62
C VAL A 82 4.28 9.74 2.78
N THR A 83 3.75 10.37 3.83
CA THR A 83 3.98 11.79 4.13
C THR A 83 5.46 12.06 4.36
N MET A 84 6.12 11.26 5.21
CA MET A 84 7.55 11.41 5.49
C MET A 84 8.40 11.23 4.23
N TYR A 85 8.11 10.22 3.41
CA TYR A 85 8.80 9.97 2.15
C TYR A 85 8.70 11.18 1.20
N ASN A 86 7.49 11.71 1.01
CA ASN A 86 7.28 12.87 0.14
C ASN A 86 7.93 14.15 0.71
N GLN A 87 7.93 14.32 2.03
CA GLN A 87 8.64 15.43 2.68
C GLN A 87 10.15 15.36 2.44
N LEU A 88 10.78 14.19 2.56
CA LEU A 88 12.21 14.01 2.28
C LEU A 88 12.57 14.44 0.86
N ILE A 89 11.76 14.05 -0.12
CA ILE A 89 11.96 14.45 -1.52
C ILE A 89 11.80 15.96 -1.68
N SER A 90 10.71 16.52 -1.16
CA SER A 90 10.43 17.95 -1.27
C SER A 90 11.48 18.84 -0.58
N SER A 91 12.20 18.30 0.41
CA SER A 91 13.25 19.02 1.13
C SER A 91 14.54 19.22 0.33
N GLY A 92 14.68 18.56 -0.83
CA GLY A 92 15.89 18.62 -1.67
C GLY A 92 17.10 17.86 -1.10
N LYS A 93 17.00 17.28 0.10
CA LYS A 93 18.09 16.53 0.75
C LYS A 93 18.35 15.15 0.15
N SER A 94 17.44 14.67 -0.70
CA SER A 94 17.47 13.32 -1.26
C SER A 94 17.40 13.34 -2.80
N PRO A 95 18.45 13.82 -3.50
CA PRO A 95 18.42 14.06 -4.94
C PRO A 95 18.23 12.80 -5.79
N ASN A 96 18.51 11.61 -5.23
CA ASN A 96 18.38 10.33 -5.92
C ASN A 96 17.02 9.64 -5.69
N MET A 97 16.13 10.25 -4.90
CA MET A 97 14.79 9.69 -4.65
C MET A 97 13.77 10.20 -5.67
N SER A 98 12.88 9.33 -6.12
CA SER A 98 11.77 9.64 -7.01
C SER A 98 10.47 9.78 -6.22
N PRO A 99 9.60 10.75 -6.52
CA PRO A 99 8.32 10.91 -5.83
C PRO A 99 7.43 9.68 -6.01
N LEU A 100 6.62 9.38 -4.99
CA LEU A 100 5.55 8.40 -5.14
C LEU A 100 4.49 8.97 -6.10
N PRO A 101 3.95 8.18 -7.03
CA PRO A 101 2.81 8.61 -7.83
C PRO A 101 1.59 8.82 -6.93
N SER A 102 0.70 9.76 -7.28
CA SER A 102 -0.53 9.96 -6.51
C SER A 102 -1.51 8.81 -6.74
N VAL A 103 -2.42 8.57 -5.80
CA VAL A 103 -3.45 7.53 -5.95
C VAL A 103 -4.33 7.82 -7.17
N GLU A 104 -4.60 9.10 -7.43
CA GLU A 104 -5.37 9.57 -8.58
C GLU A 104 -4.65 9.30 -9.90
N SER A 105 -3.35 9.61 -10.00
CA SER A 105 -2.59 9.40 -11.24
C SER A 105 -2.41 7.92 -11.57
N MET A 106 -2.21 7.07 -10.55
CA MET A 106 -2.21 5.63 -10.71
C MET A 106 -3.58 5.11 -11.12
N SER A 107 -4.65 5.61 -10.49
CA SER A 107 -6.01 5.16 -10.80
C SER A 107 -6.41 5.52 -12.22
N ALA A 108 -6.01 6.70 -12.71
CA ALA A 108 -6.23 7.15 -14.07
C ALA A 108 -5.44 6.36 -15.11
N SER A 109 -4.24 5.86 -14.74
CA SER A 109 -3.38 5.07 -15.62
C SER A 109 -3.78 3.60 -15.71
N ASN A 110 -4.57 3.10 -14.75
CA ASN A 110 -5.08 1.74 -14.74
C ASN A 110 -6.40 1.61 -15.53
N PRO A 111 -6.65 0.48 -16.20
CA PRO A 111 -7.94 0.22 -16.83
C PRO A 111 -9.09 0.31 -15.82
N LYS A 112 -10.27 0.75 -16.28
CA LYS A 112 -11.46 0.84 -15.44
C LYS A 112 -11.76 -0.50 -14.76
N CYS A 113 -12.24 -0.47 -13.52
CA CYS A 113 -12.40 -1.69 -12.73
C CYS A 113 -13.35 -2.72 -13.36
N TYR A 114 -14.40 -2.27 -14.05
CA TYR A 114 -15.30 -3.17 -14.76
C TYR A 114 -14.67 -3.89 -15.96
N LEU A 115 -13.51 -3.43 -16.47
CA LEU A 115 -12.79 -4.09 -17.56
C LEU A 115 -11.93 -5.27 -17.06
N ASN A 116 -11.54 -5.27 -15.79
CA ASN A 116 -10.60 -6.25 -15.23
C ASN A 116 -11.23 -7.15 -14.17
N SER A 117 -12.45 -6.84 -13.70
CA SER A 117 -13.14 -7.64 -12.67
C SER A 117 -14.60 -7.91 -13.06
N PRO A 118 -15.01 -9.19 -13.16
CA PRO A 118 -16.41 -9.54 -13.43
C PRO A 118 -17.35 -9.10 -12.31
N VAL A 119 -16.87 -9.05 -11.07
CA VAL A 119 -17.64 -8.55 -9.93
C VAL A 119 -17.92 -7.06 -10.11
N CYS A 120 -16.91 -6.28 -10.53
CA CYS A 120 -17.07 -4.85 -10.79
C CYS A 120 -17.94 -4.55 -12.00
N ALA A 121 -17.89 -5.39 -13.04
CA ALA A 121 -18.76 -5.26 -14.21
C ALA A 121 -20.25 -5.39 -13.87
N ARG A 122 -20.59 -6.13 -12.80
CA ARG A 122 -21.96 -6.38 -12.36
C ARG A 122 -22.39 -5.55 -11.15
N ALA A 123 -21.47 -4.78 -10.57
CA ALA A 123 -21.73 -4.03 -9.35
C ALA A 123 -22.75 -2.90 -9.58
N GLN A 124 -23.79 -2.85 -8.75
CA GLN A 124 -24.88 -1.88 -8.86
C GLN A 124 -24.39 -0.43 -8.84
N PHE A 125 -23.39 -0.13 -8.01
CA PHE A 125 -22.76 1.19 -7.91
C PHE A 125 -21.37 1.23 -8.53
N GLY A 126 -20.94 0.15 -9.18
CA GLY A 126 -19.61 0.06 -9.77
C GLY A 126 -18.51 -0.22 -8.74
N CYS A 127 -17.28 0.08 -9.14
CA CYS A 127 -16.09 -0.11 -8.32
C CYS A 127 -15.18 1.11 -8.38
N LYS A 128 -14.30 1.25 -7.38
CA LYS A 128 -13.25 2.28 -7.34
C LYS A 128 -11.91 1.72 -6.89
N ARG A 129 -10.85 2.48 -7.14
CA ARG A 129 -9.53 2.32 -6.52
C ARG A 129 -9.31 3.51 -5.59
N SER A 130 -8.82 3.26 -4.39
CA SER A 130 -8.65 4.32 -3.38
C SER A 130 -7.32 4.25 -2.62
N LEU A 131 -6.50 3.23 -2.89
CA LEU A 131 -5.24 2.99 -2.18
C LEU A 131 -4.09 2.77 -3.17
N PHE A 132 -2.85 2.90 -2.70
CA PHE A 132 -1.64 2.64 -3.48
C PHE A 132 -1.57 1.22 -4.07
N SER A 133 -2.29 0.25 -3.50
CA SER A 133 -2.37 -1.12 -4.03
C SER A 133 -3.13 -1.21 -5.36
N GLN A 134 -3.91 -0.19 -5.72
CA GLN A 134 -4.69 -0.13 -6.97
C GLN A 134 -5.66 -1.32 -7.17
N ILE A 135 -6.09 -1.93 -6.06
CA ILE A 135 -7.09 -3.00 -6.06
C ILE A 135 -8.48 -2.39 -6.23
N CYS A 136 -9.26 -2.95 -7.15
CA CYS A 136 -10.66 -2.59 -7.35
C CYS A 136 -11.52 -3.05 -6.18
N SER A 137 -12.24 -2.11 -5.58
CA SER A 137 -13.18 -2.37 -4.48
C SER A 137 -14.60 -2.03 -4.91
N VAL A 138 -15.55 -2.91 -4.63
CA VAL A 138 -16.98 -2.70 -4.91
C VAL A 138 -17.51 -1.55 -4.07
N CYS A 139 -18.23 -0.63 -4.70
CA CYS A 139 -18.85 0.47 -4.00
C CYS A 139 -20.18 0.06 -3.35
N SER A 140 -20.39 0.49 -2.12
CA SER A 140 -21.65 0.32 -1.38
C SER A 140 -22.71 1.36 -1.75
N GLY A 141 -22.32 2.45 -2.41
CA GLY A 141 -23.21 3.54 -2.85
C GLY A 141 -22.61 4.32 -4.02
N PRO A 142 -23.35 5.30 -4.59
CA PRO A 142 -22.91 6.10 -5.74
C PRO A 142 -21.92 7.21 -5.32
N ASP A 143 -20.81 6.82 -4.70
CA ASP A 143 -19.79 7.76 -4.23
C ASP A 143 -18.90 8.27 -5.37
N ALA A 144 -18.15 9.35 -5.11
CA ALA A 144 -17.12 9.83 -6.02
C ALA A 144 -16.10 8.71 -6.37
N GLY A 145 -15.80 8.59 -7.67
CA GLY A 145 -14.87 7.59 -8.20
C GLY A 145 -15.45 6.18 -8.36
N CYS A 146 -16.71 5.94 -7.97
CA CYS A 146 -17.40 4.68 -8.21
C CYS A 146 -17.89 4.60 -9.66
N GLU A 147 -17.20 3.80 -10.47
CA GLU A 147 -17.48 3.71 -11.90
C GLU A 147 -18.20 2.42 -12.25
N LYS A 148 -19.40 2.57 -12.83
CA LYS A 148 -20.22 1.47 -13.33
C LYS A 148 -19.79 1.08 -14.73
N ALA A 149 -19.99 -0.20 -15.06
CA ALA A 149 -19.99 -0.62 -16.45
C ALA A 149 -21.10 0.14 -17.21
N PRO A 150 -20.83 0.59 -18.46
CA PRO A 150 -21.86 1.21 -19.28
C PRO A 150 -22.97 0.20 -19.60
N ALA A 151 -24.18 0.70 -19.89
CA ALA A 151 -25.31 -0.14 -20.26
C ALA A 151 -24.95 -1.02 -21.47
N GLY A 152 -25.26 -2.32 -21.39
CA GLY A 152 -24.95 -3.29 -22.44
C GLY A 152 -23.52 -3.87 -22.39
N TYR A 153 -22.64 -3.39 -21.52
CA TYR A 153 -21.33 -4.02 -21.32
C TYR A 153 -21.48 -5.41 -20.68
N SER A 154 -20.82 -6.40 -21.27
CA SER A 154 -20.65 -7.72 -20.68
C SER A 154 -19.17 -8.00 -20.49
N PHE A 155 -18.82 -8.50 -19.30
CA PHE A 155 -17.47 -9.00 -19.05
C PHE A 155 -17.20 -10.22 -19.95
N PRO A 156 -16.03 -10.32 -20.60
CA PRO A 156 -15.74 -11.44 -21.49
C PRO A 156 -15.64 -12.76 -20.71
N ASN A 157 -16.14 -13.84 -21.30
CA ASN A 157 -15.88 -15.18 -20.81
C ASN A 157 -14.46 -15.57 -21.23
N LEU A 158 -13.58 -15.81 -20.25
CA LEU A 158 -12.23 -16.26 -20.53
C LEU A 158 -12.26 -17.76 -20.86
N THR A 159 -11.80 -18.12 -22.04
CA THR A 159 -11.50 -19.52 -22.40
C THR A 159 -10.03 -19.80 -22.12
N LEU A 160 -9.71 -21.01 -21.67
CA LEU A 160 -8.32 -21.45 -21.61
C LEU A 160 -7.69 -21.34 -23.01
N PRO A 161 -6.43 -20.89 -23.13
CA PRO A 161 -5.73 -20.96 -24.39
C PRO A 161 -5.68 -22.42 -24.87
N PRO A 162 -5.74 -22.68 -26.20
CA PRO A 162 -5.54 -24.03 -26.72
C PRO A 162 -4.23 -24.60 -26.18
N GLY A 163 -4.28 -25.78 -25.56
CA GLY A 163 -3.14 -26.38 -24.88
C GLY A 163 -1.95 -26.62 -25.83
N ASN A 164 -0.75 -26.32 -25.34
CA ASN A 164 0.51 -26.82 -25.88
C ASN A 164 0.93 -28.09 -25.12
#